data_AF-A0AB74K6M7-F1
#
_entry.id   AF-A0AB74K6M7-F1
#
_cell.length_a   1.000
_cell.length_b   1.000
_cell.length_c   1.000
_cell.angle_alpha   90.00
_cell.angle_beta   90.00
_cell.angle_gamma   90.00
#
_symmetry.space_group_name_H-M   'P 1'
#
loop_
_entity.id
_entity.type
_entity.pdbx_description
1 polymer ?
#
loop_
_entity_poly.entity_id
_entity_poly.type
_entity_poly.pdbx_seq_one_letter_code
_entity_poly.pdbx_strand_id
1 'polypeptide(L)'
;MSVSPPPLKRRRLSNSKTDVGATVSVRTSTIEPLRIYSWNVNGIQPFIQKPITSFFQPKKSSPKQAKAETKATASFRDFLRRHKWPTILCLQEVKISPDDEATKLAVQKAVKSAKAEEPDYEAHFCLPSDPHNARGFGRKVYGVCTILRKDFATKHKHSVRTVDWDLEGRIQVVETEDPKLSIWNIYAVNGTDNPYKDSKTGAITGTRHDRKLAVHKHMLEEAKALEARGYGVIIAGDLNIARSRLDGHPNLRTFPQQHVVNRMDFNKKFFEADDGLEAIDTYRHIHGDEKGYTYYPRGRKFGSSCDRVDLIMCSKSLEGSLTDAGVLASEKERGPSDHVPLFATFDLEEHRPAETEAEEVQ
;
A
#
# COMPACT_ATOMS: atom_id res chain seq x y z
N MET A 1 -3.03 56.43 -22.17
CA MET A 1 -2.61 56.16 -20.78
C MET A 1 -2.98 54.72 -20.47
N SER A 2 -2.00 53.87 -20.16
CA SER A 2 -2.17 52.56 -19.53
C SER A 2 -0.77 52.09 -19.13
N VAL A 3 -0.52 52.06 -17.82
CA VAL A 3 0.78 51.84 -17.19
C VAL A 3 0.87 50.37 -16.78
N SER A 4 1.89 49.68 -17.29
CA SER A 4 2.28 48.33 -16.85
C SER A 4 2.94 48.36 -15.46
N PRO A 5 2.67 47.39 -14.58
CA PRO A 5 3.35 47.31 -13.29
C PRO A 5 4.79 46.76 -13.41
N PRO A 6 5.73 47.21 -12.55
CA PRO A 6 7.15 46.87 -12.62
C PRO A 6 7.47 45.50 -11.99
N PRO A 7 8.61 44.88 -12.36
CA PRO A 7 9.01 43.55 -11.90
C PRO A 7 9.48 43.52 -10.44
N LEU A 8 9.08 42.48 -9.71
CA LEU A 8 9.50 42.23 -8.34
C LEU A 8 11.00 41.87 -8.25
N LYS A 9 11.71 42.63 -7.42
CA LYS A 9 13.16 42.52 -7.18
C LYS A 9 13.53 41.20 -6.51
N ARG A 10 14.48 40.50 -7.13
CA ARG A 10 15.25 39.38 -6.61
C ARG A 10 16.05 39.83 -5.37
N ARG A 11 15.74 39.31 -4.18
CA ARG A 11 16.46 39.62 -2.94
C ARG A 11 17.64 38.66 -2.77
N ARG A 12 18.86 39.21 -2.76
CA ARG A 12 20.14 38.53 -2.47
C ARG A 12 20.15 38.05 -1.01
N LEU A 13 20.57 36.80 -0.80
CA LEU A 13 20.94 36.26 0.52
C LEU A 13 22.25 36.91 0.97
N SER A 14 22.22 37.60 2.10
CA SER A 14 23.42 38.09 2.79
C SER A 14 23.79 37.12 3.91
N ASN A 15 25.00 36.58 3.84
CA ASN A 15 25.65 35.86 4.93
C ASN A 15 25.79 36.78 6.15
N SER A 16 25.11 36.46 7.25
CA SER A 16 25.48 36.93 8.59
C SER A 16 25.67 35.71 9.48
N LYS A 17 26.94 35.46 9.84
CA LYS A 17 27.31 34.55 10.91
C LYS A 17 26.82 35.16 12.23
N THR A 18 25.86 34.52 12.87
CA THR A 18 25.60 34.66 14.30
C THR A 18 25.52 33.25 14.88
N ASP A 19 26.53 32.95 15.67
CA ASP A 19 26.73 31.75 16.44
C ASP A 19 25.67 31.74 17.55
N VAL A 20 24.66 30.88 17.41
CA VAL A 20 23.75 30.52 18.50
C VAL A 20 23.64 29.01 18.42
N GLY A 21 24.26 28.34 19.39
CA GLY A 21 24.22 26.90 19.55
C GLY A 21 22.79 26.42 19.78
N ALA A 22 22.08 26.12 18.69
CA ALA A 22 21.00 25.17 18.70
C ALA A 22 21.62 23.82 18.38
N THR A 23 21.89 23.04 19.42
CA THR A 23 22.12 21.60 19.30
C THR A 23 20.86 21.01 18.69
N VAL A 24 20.81 20.94 17.36
CA VAL A 24 19.91 20.03 16.66
C VAL A 24 20.38 18.64 17.07
N SER A 25 19.76 18.11 18.12
CA SER A 25 19.85 16.71 18.45
C SER A 25 19.33 15.96 17.23
N VAL A 26 20.24 15.52 16.38
CA VAL A 26 19.97 14.48 15.40
C VAL A 26 19.65 13.25 16.25
N ARG A 27 18.37 13.05 16.54
CA ARG A 27 17.89 11.82 17.16
C ARG A 27 18.15 10.72 16.14
N THR A 28 19.28 10.04 16.29
CA THR A 28 19.53 8.79 15.60
C THR A 28 18.56 7.77 16.22
N SER A 29 17.42 7.55 15.57
CA SER A 29 16.54 6.44 15.92
C SER A 29 17.38 5.16 15.92
N THR A 30 17.38 4.44 17.04
CA THR A 30 18.03 3.14 17.18
C THR A 30 17.19 2.01 16.57
N ILE A 31 16.03 2.35 16.00
CA ILE A 31 15.04 1.42 15.46
C ILE A 31 15.13 1.47 13.93
N GLU A 32 15.10 0.30 13.31
CA GLU A 32 15.01 0.23 11.86
C GLU A 32 13.68 0.86 11.40
N PRO A 33 13.69 1.79 10.43
CA PRO A 33 12.48 2.44 9.96
C PRO A 33 11.41 1.44 9.50
N LEU A 34 10.14 1.72 9.84
CA LEU A 34 9.01 0.96 9.31
C LEU A 34 8.83 1.32 7.83
N ARG A 35 9.21 0.39 6.94
CA ARG A 35 9.04 0.55 5.50
C ARG A 35 7.86 -0.27 5.01
N ILE A 36 6.81 0.42 4.55
CA ILE A 36 5.60 -0.20 4.02
C ILE A 36 5.59 0.01 2.52
N TYR A 37 5.48 -1.09 1.79
CA TYR A 37 5.20 -1.10 0.36
C TYR A 37 3.80 -1.61 0.11
N SER A 38 3.15 -1.09 -0.93
CA SER A 38 1.87 -1.58 -1.39
C SER A 38 1.90 -1.79 -2.90
N TRP A 39 1.29 -2.87 -3.39
CA TRP A 39 1.27 -3.22 -4.80
C TRP A 39 0.08 -4.09 -5.18
N ASN A 40 -0.82 -3.55 -6.03
CA ASN A 40 -1.78 -4.39 -6.73
C ASN A 40 -1.05 -5.21 -7.79
N VAL A 41 -0.94 -6.53 -7.57
CA VAL A 41 -0.16 -7.42 -8.43
C VAL A 41 -0.97 -7.98 -9.60
N ASN A 42 -2.29 -7.76 -9.61
CA ASN A 42 -3.21 -8.24 -10.64
C ASN A 42 -2.99 -9.72 -11.00
N GLY A 43 -3.00 -10.56 -9.97
CA GLY A 43 -2.77 -12.01 -10.02
C GLY A 43 -1.37 -12.41 -9.56
N ILE A 44 -1.31 -13.34 -8.60
CA ILE A 44 -0.05 -13.74 -7.95
C ILE A 44 0.83 -14.66 -8.80
N GLN A 45 0.25 -15.31 -9.80
CA GLN A 45 0.87 -16.41 -10.55
C GLN A 45 2.26 -16.11 -11.11
N PRO A 46 2.53 -14.94 -11.72
CA PRO A 46 3.84 -14.63 -12.26
C PRO A 46 5.00 -14.67 -11.25
N PHE A 47 4.72 -14.55 -9.95
CA PHE A 47 5.74 -14.50 -8.88
C PHE A 47 6.06 -15.86 -8.26
N ILE A 48 5.25 -16.89 -8.56
CA ILE A 48 5.36 -18.22 -7.95
C ILE A 48 5.56 -19.34 -8.99
N GLN A 49 5.35 -19.04 -10.27
CA GLN A 49 5.58 -19.99 -11.35
C GLN A 49 7.06 -20.11 -11.68
N LYS A 50 7.54 -21.34 -11.86
CA LYS A 50 8.87 -21.58 -12.40
C LYS A 50 8.91 -21.15 -13.88
N PRO A 51 10.02 -20.54 -14.35
CA PRO A 51 10.17 -20.19 -15.76
C PRO A 51 9.93 -21.43 -16.65
N ILE A 52 9.15 -21.29 -17.74
CA ILE A 52 8.84 -22.40 -18.66
C ILE A 52 10.12 -23.09 -19.20
N THR A 53 11.23 -22.36 -19.27
CA THR A 53 12.54 -22.88 -19.67
C THR A 53 13.09 -23.97 -18.74
N SER A 54 12.59 -24.11 -17.50
CA SER A 54 12.98 -25.19 -16.61
C SER A 54 12.45 -26.57 -17.04
N PHE A 55 11.42 -26.60 -17.89
CA PHE A 55 10.84 -27.84 -18.42
C PHE A 55 11.47 -28.30 -19.74
N PHE A 56 12.22 -27.42 -20.40
CA PHE A 56 12.91 -27.69 -21.67
C PHE A 56 14.43 -27.52 -21.49
N GLN A 57 15.04 -28.24 -20.54
CA GLN A 57 16.49 -28.44 -20.55
C GLN A 57 16.81 -29.55 -21.56
N PRO A 58 17.45 -29.26 -22.71
CA PRO A 58 17.86 -30.31 -23.63
C PRO A 58 19.00 -31.11 -22.99
N LYS A 59 18.90 -32.45 -23.00
CA LYS A 59 20.08 -33.30 -22.78
C LYS A 59 21.04 -33.09 -23.96
N LYS A 60 22.12 -32.34 -23.71
CA LYS A 60 23.27 -32.05 -24.60
C LYS A 60 22.97 -31.17 -25.82
N SER A 61 23.54 -29.96 -25.84
CA SER A 61 23.96 -29.30 -27.10
C SER A 61 25.08 -28.27 -26.86
N SER A 62 25.92 -28.15 -27.89
CA SER A 62 27.26 -27.57 -27.96
C SER A 62 27.32 -26.03 -27.79
N PRO A 63 28.50 -25.44 -27.51
CA PRO A 63 28.64 -24.04 -27.15
C PRO A 63 28.76 -23.17 -28.40
N LYS A 64 27.63 -22.76 -28.99
CA LYS A 64 27.56 -21.59 -29.87
C LYS A 64 26.11 -21.16 -30.07
N GLN A 65 25.87 -19.88 -29.79
CA GLN A 65 24.63 -19.11 -30.01
C GLN A 65 23.45 -19.41 -29.07
N ALA A 66 23.26 -18.54 -28.08
CA ALA A 66 21.99 -17.86 -27.81
C ALA A 66 22.20 -16.78 -26.74
N LYS A 67 22.51 -15.54 -27.15
CA LYS A 67 22.09 -14.36 -26.38
C LYS A 67 20.59 -14.18 -26.63
N ALA A 68 19.78 -15.08 -26.08
CA ALA A 68 18.35 -14.83 -25.91
C ALA A 68 18.22 -14.00 -24.63
N GLU A 69 17.65 -12.81 -24.71
CA GLU A 69 17.24 -12.04 -23.54
C GLU A 69 16.34 -12.94 -22.69
N THR A 70 16.86 -13.44 -21.57
CA THR A 70 16.07 -14.17 -20.59
C THR A 70 15.04 -13.19 -20.05
N LYS A 71 13.81 -13.30 -20.54
CA LYS A 71 12.66 -12.54 -20.06
C LYS A 71 12.64 -12.68 -18.54
N ALA A 72 12.99 -11.62 -17.83
CA ALA A 72 13.19 -11.67 -16.38
C ALA A 72 11.90 -12.16 -15.72
N THR A 73 11.97 -13.27 -14.99
CA THR A 73 10.83 -13.78 -14.23
C THR A 73 10.59 -12.88 -13.03
N ALA A 74 9.32 -12.52 -12.80
CA ALA A 74 8.95 -11.77 -11.61
C ALA A 74 9.28 -12.59 -10.36
N SER A 75 9.86 -11.95 -9.34
CA SER A 75 10.40 -12.62 -8.16
C SER A 75 10.20 -11.73 -6.94
N PHE A 76 9.54 -12.27 -5.90
CA PHE A 76 9.38 -11.54 -4.64
C PHE A 76 10.71 -11.28 -3.97
N ARG A 77 11.62 -12.27 -3.91
CA ARG A 77 12.94 -12.05 -3.30
C ARG A 77 13.74 -10.98 -4.00
N ASP A 78 13.66 -10.87 -5.32
CA ASP A 78 14.37 -9.83 -6.06
C ASP A 78 13.73 -8.45 -5.85
N PHE A 79 12.41 -8.39 -5.68
CA PHE A 79 11.71 -7.18 -5.24
C PHE A 79 12.13 -6.76 -3.83
N LEU A 80 12.04 -7.68 -2.86
CA LEU A 80 12.37 -7.40 -1.47
C LEU A 80 13.84 -6.97 -1.34
N ARG A 81 14.77 -7.64 -2.02
CA ARG A 81 16.19 -7.30 -1.99
C ARG A 81 16.48 -5.91 -2.57
N ARG A 82 15.95 -5.60 -3.76
CA ARG A 82 16.25 -4.32 -4.44
C ARG A 82 15.66 -3.12 -3.70
N HIS A 83 14.59 -3.35 -2.93
CA HIS A 83 13.92 -2.34 -2.10
C HIS A 83 14.32 -2.42 -0.62
N LYS A 84 15.52 -2.95 -0.34
CA LYS A 84 16.16 -2.97 0.98
C LYS A 84 15.30 -3.62 2.07
N TRP A 85 14.73 -4.78 1.74
CA TRP A 85 14.01 -5.66 2.66
C TRP A 85 12.93 -4.91 3.47
N PRO A 86 11.86 -4.42 2.81
CA PRO A 86 10.84 -3.64 3.48
C PRO A 86 10.19 -4.44 4.62
N THR A 87 9.76 -3.74 5.66
CA THR A 87 9.12 -4.36 6.83
C THR A 87 7.82 -5.06 6.45
N ILE A 88 7.03 -4.42 5.58
CA ILE A 88 5.74 -4.92 5.11
C ILE A 88 5.61 -4.70 3.60
N LEU A 89 5.11 -5.72 2.90
CA LEU A 89 4.65 -5.61 1.52
C LEU A 89 3.19 -6.05 1.44
N CYS A 90 2.30 -5.09 1.22
CA CYS A 90 0.87 -5.26 1.02
C CYS A 90 0.58 -5.59 -0.45
N LEU A 91 0.09 -6.79 -0.73
CA LEU A 91 -0.30 -7.21 -2.07
C LEU A 91 -1.81 -7.24 -2.23
N GLN A 92 -2.32 -6.63 -3.30
CA GLN A 92 -3.73 -6.64 -3.70
C GLN A 92 -3.97 -7.45 -4.98
N GLU A 93 -5.22 -7.89 -5.17
CA GLU A 93 -5.63 -8.76 -6.28
C GLU A 93 -4.75 -9.99 -6.44
N VAL A 94 -4.46 -10.70 -5.34
CA VAL A 94 -3.66 -11.94 -5.42
C VAL A 94 -4.37 -13.03 -6.23
N LYS A 95 -5.70 -12.98 -6.33
CA LYS A 95 -6.56 -13.88 -7.13
C LYS A 95 -6.34 -15.36 -6.80
N ILE A 96 -6.14 -15.64 -5.51
CA ILE A 96 -6.01 -16.99 -4.98
C ILE A 96 -7.40 -17.45 -4.51
N SER A 97 -7.80 -18.66 -4.90
CA SER A 97 -9.04 -19.25 -4.37
C SER A 97 -8.81 -19.63 -2.90
N PRO A 98 -9.81 -19.44 -2.01
CA PRO A 98 -9.71 -19.85 -0.61
C PRO A 98 -9.28 -21.31 -0.41
N ASP A 99 -9.63 -22.20 -1.34
CA ASP A 99 -9.34 -23.63 -1.25
C ASP A 99 -8.00 -24.03 -1.92
N ASP A 100 -7.28 -23.07 -2.52
CA ASP A 100 -6.05 -23.30 -3.28
C ASP A 100 -4.81 -23.29 -2.37
N GLU A 101 -4.69 -24.29 -1.51
CA GLU A 101 -3.57 -24.43 -0.57
C GLU A 101 -2.21 -24.52 -1.27
N ALA A 102 -2.17 -25.13 -2.46
CA ALA A 102 -0.94 -25.24 -3.24
C ALA A 102 -0.38 -23.86 -3.63
N THR A 103 -1.25 -22.94 -4.06
CA THR A 103 -0.85 -21.57 -4.40
C THR A 103 -0.43 -20.79 -3.16
N LYS A 104 -1.14 -20.91 -2.03
CA LYS A 104 -0.75 -20.28 -0.76
C LYS A 104 0.64 -20.73 -0.30
N LEU A 105 0.89 -22.05 -0.31
CA LEU A 105 2.20 -22.62 0.01
C LEU A 105 3.30 -22.16 -0.95
N ALA A 106 2.99 -21.98 -2.24
CA ALA A 106 3.95 -21.49 -3.22
C ALA A 106 4.35 -20.03 -2.93
N VAL A 107 3.42 -19.17 -2.54
CA VAL A 107 3.70 -17.79 -2.12
C VAL A 107 4.57 -17.77 -0.87
N GLN A 108 4.22 -18.56 0.15
CA GLN A 108 5.02 -18.69 1.38
C GLN A 108 6.45 -19.14 1.07
N LYS A 109 6.62 -20.11 0.17
CA LYS A 109 7.96 -20.54 -0.30
C LYS A 109 8.69 -19.45 -1.07
N ALA A 110 7.99 -18.64 -1.86
CA ALA A 110 8.59 -17.60 -2.70
C ALA A 110 9.12 -16.40 -1.91
N VAL A 111 8.65 -16.18 -0.68
CA VAL A 111 9.14 -15.09 0.19
C VAL A 111 10.18 -15.57 1.23
N LYS A 112 10.23 -16.89 1.47
CA LYS A 112 11.13 -17.51 2.43
C LYS A 112 12.60 -17.24 2.09
N SER A 113 13.38 -16.92 3.11
CA SER A 113 14.82 -16.77 2.94
C SER A 113 15.52 -18.11 2.70
N ALA A 114 16.46 -18.11 1.76
CA ALA A 114 17.37 -19.24 1.51
C ALA A 114 18.77 -19.00 2.11
N LYS A 115 19.04 -17.79 2.63
CA LYS A 115 20.35 -17.36 3.10
C LYS A 115 20.23 -16.72 4.48
N ALA A 116 21.18 -17.00 5.36
CA ALA A 116 21.11 -16.55 6.75
C ALA A 116 21.15 -15.02 6.89
N GLU A 117 21.83 -14.34 5.96
CA GLU A 117 22.01 -12.88 5.95
C GLU A 117 20.83 -12.09 5.37
N GLU A 118 19.87 -12.75 4.72
CA GLU A 118 18.69 -12.08 4.17
C GLU A 118 17.47 -12.30 5.09
N PRO A 119 16.69 -11.25 5.42
CA PRO A 119 15.51 -11.40 6.27
C PRO A 119 14.52 -12.43 5.73
N ASP A 120 13.87 -13.15 6.66
CA ASP A 120 12.79 -14.07 6.36
C ASP A 120 11.43 -13.38 6.50
N TYR A 121 10.45 -13.88 5.76
CA TYR A 121 9.11 -13.32 5.70
C TYR A 121 8.06 -14.40 5.90
N GLU A 122 6.92 -13.98 6.44
CA GLU A 122 5.69 -14.75 6.46
C GLU A 122 4.65 -14.10 5.54
N ALA A 123 3.74 -14.92 5.01
CA ALA A 123 2.69 -14.48 4.11
C ALA A 123 1.33 -14.81 4.72
N HIS A 124 0.55 -13.77 4.97
CA HIS A 124 -0.78 -13.84 5.56
C HIS A 124 -1.83 -13.49 4.51
N PHE A 125 -2.91 -14.27 4.43
CA PHE A 125 -3.92 -14.12 3.37
C PHE A 125 -5.27 -13.71 3.94
N CYS A 126 -5.96 -12.83 3.22
CA CYS A 126 -7.39 -12.61 3.36
C CYS A 126 -8.01 -12.87 1.98
N LEU A 127 -8.77 -13.97 1.87
CA LEU A 127 -9.29 -14.47 0.59
C LEU A 127 -10.82 -14.44 0.60
N PRO A 128 -11.48 -14.33 -0.57
CA PRO A 128 -12.92 -14.10 -0.63
C PRO A 128 -13.74 -15.29 -0.13
N SER A 129 -14.62 -15.08 0.84
CA SER A 129 -15.53 -16.09 1.37
C SER A 129 -17.00 -15.88 0.95
N ASP A 130 -17.34 -14.70 0.42
CA ASP A 130 -18.70 -14.35 0.01
C ASP A 130 -19.22 -15.28 -1.10
N PRO A 131 -20.32 -16.01 -0.89
CA PRO A 131 -20.85 -16.96 -1.86
C PRO A 131 -21.59 -16.31 -3.04
N HIS A 132 -21.93 -15.02 -2.95
CA HIS A 132 -22.78 -14.32 -3.93
C HIS A 132 -22.02 -13.24 -4.69
N ASN A 133 -21.14 -12.48 -4.04
CA ASN A 133 -20.45 -11.33 -4.60
C ASN A 133 -19.05 -11.66 -5.14
N ALA A 134 -18.40 -12.73 -4.68
CA ALA A 134 -17.02 -13.08 -5.05
C ALA A 134 -16.92 -14.36 -5.90
N ARG A 135 -17.82 -14.56 -6.86
CA ARG A 135 -17.96 -15.86 -7.59
C ARG A 135 -17.08 -16.05 -8.82
N GLY A 136 -16.41 -15.01 -9.32
CA GLY A 136 -15.67 -15.09 -10.58
C GLY A 136 -14.53 -16.11 -10.53
N PHE A 137 -14.33 -16.86 -11.62
CA PHE A 137 -13.22 -17.81 -11.79
C PHE A 137 -12.99 -18.78 -10.62
N GLY A 138 -14.07 -19.27 -9.98
CA GLY A 138 -13.93 -20.13 -8.79
C GLY A 138 -13.41 -19.38 -7.56
N ARG A 139 -13.91 -18.15 -7.35
CA ARG A 139 -13.48 -17.19 -6.32
C ARG A 139 -12.09 -16.58 -6.50
N LYS A 140 -11.46 -16.76 -7.67
CA LYS A 140 -10.16 -16.17 -8.04
C LYS A 140 -10.31 -14.75 -8.59
N VAL A 141 -10.92 -13.84 -7.83
CA VAL A 141 -11.20 -12.45 -8.29
C VAL A 141 -10.45 -11.37 -7.53
N TYR A 142 -10.39 -11.46 -6.20
CA TYR A 142 -9.89 -10.40 -5.32
C TYR A 142 -8.73 -10.94 -4.47
N GLY A 143 -8.84 -10.89 -3.15
CA GLY A 143 -7.85 -11.39 -2.22
C GLY A 143 -6.73 -10.37 -1.98
N VAL A 144 -6.30 -10.28 -0.73
CA VAL A 144 -5.07 -9.58 -0.35
C VAL A 144 -4.11 -10.53 0.36
N CYS A 145 -2.81 -10.26 0.23
CA CYS A 145 -1.76 -10.96 0.95
C CYS A 145 -0.79 -9.96 1.56
N THR A 146 -0.54 -10.06 2.85
CA THR A 146 0.47 -9.25 3.53
C THR A 146 1.72 -10.10 3.73
N ILE A 147 2.82 -9.65 3.14
CA ILE A 147 4.15 -10.22 3.33
C ILE A 147 4.82 -9.43 4.47
N LEU A 148 4.96 -10.06 5.63
CA LEU A 148 5.43 -9.44 6.87
C LEU A 148 6.82 -9.98 7.24
N ARG A 149 7.76 -9.10 7.56
CA ARG A 149 9.12 -9.49 7.95
C ARG A 149 9.09 -10.10 9.35
N LYS A 150 9.70 -11.29 9.52
CA LYS A 150 9.53 -12.10 10.74
C LYS A 150 10.17 -11.51 11.99
N ASP A 151 11.27 -10.77 11.83
CA ASP A 151 11.94 -10.08 12.93
C ASP A 151 11.05 -9.01 13.55
N PHE A 152 10.39 -8.20 12.72
CA PHE A 152 9.40 -7.20 13.13
C PHE A 152 8.18 -7.87 13.78
N ALA A 153 7.66 -8.91 13.13
CA ALA A 153 6.52 -9.69 13.63
C ALA A 153 6.77 -10.26 15.04
N THR A 154 7.98 -10.75 15.28
CA THR A 154 8.40 -11.34 16.56
C THR A 154 8.63 -10.27 17.62
N LYS A 155 9.29 -9.15 17.24
CA LYS A 155 9.64 -8.06 18.15
C LYS A 155 8.41 -7.34 18.71
N HIS A 156 7.42 -7.03 17.86
CA HIS A 156 6.34 -6.10 18.20
C HIS A 156 5.00 -6.76 18.57
N LYS A 157 5.02 -8.07 18.88
CA LYS A 157 3.83 -8.89 19.23
C LYS A 157 2.63 -8.56 18.34
N HIS A 158 2.75 -8.94 17.08
CA HIS A 158 1.74 -8.60 16.10
C HIS A 158 0.53 -9.55 16.15
N SER A 159 -0.61 -9.07 15.64
CA SER A 159 -1.73 -9.91 15.23
C SER A 159 -2.12 -9.58 13.80
N VAL A 160 -2.67 -10.57 13.08
CA VAL A 160 -3.22 -10.38 11.74
C VAL A 160 -4.66 -10.82 11.73
N ARG A 161 -5.56 -9.93 11.34
CA ARG A 161 -7.01 -10.16 11.34
C ARG A 161 -7.67 -9.66 10.06
N THR A 162 -8.89 -10.11 9.86
CA THR A 162 -9.82 -9.57 8.86
C THR A 162 -10.81 -8.62 9.53
N VAL A 163 -11.72 -8.03 8.74
CA VAL A 163 -12.83 -7.21 9.23
C VAL A 163 -14.17 -7.90 8.93
N ASP A 164 -15.10 -7.87 9.88
CA ASP A 164 -16.35 -8.65 9.79
C ASP A 164 -17.30 -8.17 8.69
N TRP A 165 -17.19 -6.89 8.33
CA TRP A 165 -18.02 -6.27 7.30
C TRP A 165 -17.49 -6.52 5.88
N ASP A 166 -16.41 -7.28 5.70
CA ASP A 166 -15.85 -7.67 4.40
C ASP A 166 -15.68 -9.18 4.24
N LEU A 167 -16.59 -9.79 3.47
CA LEU A 167 -16.50 -11.20 3.08
C LEU A 167 -15.85 -11.38 1.69
N GLU A 168 -15.46 -10.30 1.02
CA GLU A 168 -14.87 -10.37 -0.32
C GLU A 168 -13.34 -10.52 -0.31
N GLY A 169 -12.72 -10.63 0.86
CA GLY A 169 -11.27 -10.86 0.99
C GLY A 169 -10.45 -9.64 0.55
N ARG A 170 -10.92 -8.45 0.86
CA ARG A 170 -10.36 -7.17 0.39
C ARG A 170 -9.52 -6.47 1.44
N ILE A 171 -9.71 -6.77 2.73
CA ILE A 171 -9.09 -6.00 3.82
C ILE A 171 -8.49 -6.94 4.85
N GLN A 172 -7.19 -6.76 5.09
CA GLN A 172 -6.46 -7.41 6.16
C GLN A 172 -5.75 -6.35 7.00
N VAL A 173 -5.77 -6.53 8.31
CA VAL A 173 -5.20 -5.60 9.28
C VAL A 173 -4.11 -6.33 10.06
N VAL A 174 -2.92 -5.73 10.09
CA VAL A 174 -1.83 -6.10 11.00
C VAL A 174 -1.82 -5.11 12.15
N GLU A 175 -1.92 -5.59 13.38
CA GLU A 175 -1.81 -4.74 14.59
C GLU A 175 -0.57 -5.10 15.38
N THR A 176 0.09 -4.11 15.98
CA THR A 176 1.24 -4.29 16.88
C THR A 176 0.96 -3.70 18.27
N GLU A 177 1.55 -4.26 19.32
CA GLU A 177 1.33 -3.80 20.70
C GLU A 177 2.21 -2.59 21.07
N ASP A 178 3.45 -2.56 20.60
CA ASP A 178 4.40 -1.48 20.85
C ASP A 178 5.39 -1.34 19.68
N PRO A 179 5.40 -0.23 18.92
CA PRO A 179 4.41 0.85 19.02
C PRO A 179 3.02 0.34 18.62
N LYS A 180 1.97 0.94 19.17
CA LYS A 180 0.58 0.61 18.80
C LYS A 180 0.28 1.06 17.39
N LEU A 181 0.34 0.15 16.42
CA LEU A 181 0.03 0.43 15.02
C LEU A 181 -1.08 -0.48 14.51
N SER A 182 -1.89 0.05 13.60
CA SER A 182 -2.86 -0.70 12.82
C SER A 182 -2.56 -0.44 11.34
N ILE A 183 -2.00 -1.45 10.66
CA ILE A 183 -1.50 -1.35 9.29
C ILE A 183 -2.39 -2.20 8.38
N TRP A 184 -3.10 -1.54 7.48
CA TRP A 184 -4.11 -2.16 6.64
C TRP A 184 -3.57 -2.42 5.25
N ASN A 185 -3.79 -3.62 4.75
CA ASN A 185 -3.67 -3.97 3.35
C ASN A 185 -5.07 -4.01 2.72
N ILE A 186 -5.34 -3.11 1.78
CA ILE A 186 -6.68 -2.90 1.25
C ILE A 186 -6.76 -2.97 -0.28
N TYR A 187 -7.74 -3.72 -0.77
CA TYR A 187 -8.23 -3.69 -2.15
C TYR A 187 -9.69 -3.21 -2.18
N ALA A 188 -9.89 -1.90 -2.14
CA ALA A 188 -11.21 -1.31 -2.01
C ALA A 188 -12.11 -1.65 -3.23
N VAL A 189 -13.41 -1.54 -3.02
CA VAL A 189 -14.41 -1.89 -4.03
C VAL A 189 -14.27 -0.98 -5.25
N ASN A 190 -14.13 -1.60 -6.42
CA ASN A 190 -14.34 -0.90 -7.68
C ASN A 190 -15.84 -0.60 -7.82
N GLY A 191 -16.18 0.68 -7.99
CA GLY A 191 -17.57 1.13 -8.10
C GLY A 191 -18.11 0.90 -9.51
N THR A 192 -19.18 0.12 -9.63
CA THR A 192 -19.92 -0.14 -10.88
C THR A 192 -21.42 -0.30 -10.61
N ASP A 193 -22.22 -0.28 -11.68
CA ASP A 193 -23.67 -0.56 -11.61
C ASP A 193 -24.02 -2.04 -11.42
N ASN A 194 -23.01 -2.92 -11.28
CA ASN A 194 -23.27 -4.34 -11.04
C ASN A 194 -24.03 -4.51 -9.72
N PRO A 195 -25.01 -5.43 -9.65
CA PRO A 195 -25.73 -5.68 -8.41
C PRO A 195 -24.79 -6.13 -7.28
N TYR A 196 -24.99 -5.57 -6.10
CA TYR A 196 -24.47 -6.09 -4.84
C TYR A 196 -25.55 -6.89 -4.14
N LYS A 197 -25.18 -8.05 -3.60
CA LYS A 197 -26.11 -9.00 -2.99
C LYS A 197 -25.83 -9.14 -1.51
N ASP A 198 -26.87 -9.36 -0.72
CA ASP A 198 -26.73 -9.81 0.66
C ASP A 198 -25.98 -11.15 0.71
N SER A 199 -24.94 -11.23 1.54
CA SER A 199 -24.03 -12.37 1.58
C SER A 199 -24.66 -13.65 2.16
N LYS A 200 -25.82 -13.56 2.83
CA LYS A 200 -26.52 -14.70 3.44
C LYS A 200 -27.66 -15.21 2.55
N THR A 201 -28.44 -14.31 2.00
CA THR A 201 -29.69 -14.60 1.26
C THR A 201 -29.51 -14.55 -0.25
N GLY A 202 -28.48 -13.84 -0.74
CA GLY A 202 -28.27 -13.61 -2.17
C GLY A 202 -29.22 -12.58 -2.80
N ALA A 203 -30.11 -11.97 -2.01
CA ALA A 203 -31.00 -10.91 -2.48
C ALA A 203 -30.20 -9.67 -2.89
N ILE A 204 -30.62 -8.99 -3.96
CA ILE A 204 -29.97 -7.73 -4.38
C ILE A 204 -30.31 -6.64 -3.36
N THR A 205 -29.29 -6.01 -2.79
CA THR A 205 -29.42 -4.95 -1.79
C THR A 205 -28.91 -3.60 -2.27
N GLY A 206 -28.32 -3.54 -3.46
CA GLY A 206 -27.84 -2.32 -4.08
C GLY A 206 -26.91 -2.62 -5.25
N THR A 207 -25.98 -1.72 -5.49
CA THR A 207 -24.93 -1.81 -6.51
C THR A 207 -23.54 -1.85 -5.89
N ARG A 208 -22.50 -2.09 -6.71
CA ARG A 208 -21.10 -1.96 -6.27
C ARG A 208 -20.76 -0.53 -5.87
N HIS A 209 -21.45 0.47 -6.41
CA HIS A 209 -21.33 1.85 -5.97
C HIS A 209 -21.81 2.04 -4.53
N ASP A 210 -22.98 1.51 -4.18
CA ASP A 210 -23.52 1.56 -2.81
C ASP A 210 -22.59 0.84 -1.83
N ARG A 211 -22.09 -0.34 -2.24
CA ARG A 211 -21.11 -1.10 -1.45
C ARG A 211 -19.81 -0.32 -1.23
N LYS A 212 -19.32 0.42 -2.24
CA LYS A 212 -18.11 1.25 -2.10
C LYS A 212 -18.29 2.34 -1.04
N LEU A 213 -19.41 3.06 -1.07
CA LEU A 213 -19.72 4.09 -0.07
C LEU A 213 -19.88 3.50 1.34
N ALA A 214 -20.52 2.32 1.46
CA ALA A 214 -20.62 1.60 2.73
C ALA A 214 -19.24 1.19 3.27
N VAL A 215 -18.34 0.70 2.41
CA VAL A 215 -16.97 0.38 2.79
C VAL A 215 -16.21 1.61 3.27
N HIS A 216 -16.33 2.77 2.62
CA HIS A 216 -15.70 4.00 3.14
C HIS A 216 -16.19 4.36 4.54
N LYS A 217 -17.49 4.20 4.81
CA LYS A 217 -18.07 4.43 6.14
C LYS A 217 -17.47 3.47 7.17
N HIS A 218 -17.46 2.17 6.89
CA HIS A 218 -16.89 1.19 7.83
C HIS A 218 -15.39 1.37 8.05
N MET A 219 -14.64 1.74 7.01
CA MET A 219 -13.22 2.09 7.13
C MET A 219 -13.01 3.26 8.10
N LEU A 220 -13.81 4.33 7.98
CA LEU A 220 -13.73 5.49 8.87
C LEU A 220 -14.07 5.11 10.32
N GLU A 221 -15.17 4.40 10.54
CA GLU A 221 -15.62 4.00 11.87
C GLU A 221 -14.58 3.13 12.59
N GLU A 222 -14.04 2.13 11.90
CA GLU A 222 -13.01 1.23 12.43
C GLU A 222 -11.69 1.98 12.70
N ALA A 223 -11.25 2.86 11.77
CA ALA A 223 -10.04 3.66 11.95
C ALA A 223 -10.15 4.60 13.17
N LYS A 224 -11.29 5.30 13.34
CA LYS A 224 -11.53 6.15 14.51
C LYS A 224 -11.59 5.35 15.81
N ALA A 225 -12.19 4.16 15.79
CA ALA A 225 -12.20 3.26 16.95
C ALA A 225 -10.80 2.75 17.32
N LEU A 226 -9.90 2.60 16.35
CA LEU A 226 -8.49 2.28 16.56
C LEU A 226 -7.72 3.49 17.13
N GLU A 227 -7.88 4.68 16.55
CA GLU A 227 -7.26 5.90 17.07
C GLU A 227 -7.68 6.19 18.52
N ALA A 228 -8.95 6.00 18.85
CA ALA A 228 -9.46 6.14 20.22
C ALA A 228 -8.82 5.15 21.21
N ARG A 229 -8.28 4.02 20.72
CA ARG A 229 -7.53 3.02 21.52
C ARG A 229 -6.02 3.28 21.53
N GLY A 230 -5.58 4.38 20.93
CA GLY A 230 -4.18 4.83 20.87
C GLY A 230 -3.37 4.21 19.73
N TYR A 231 -4.02 3.62 18.72
CA TYR A 231 -3.30 3.12 17.55
C TYR A 231 -2.96 4.25 16.57
N GLY A 232 -1.73 4.26 16.07
CA GLY A 232 -1.41 4.90 14.80
C GLY A 232 -1.96 4.07 13.65
N VAL A 233 -2.81 4.65 12.81
CA VAL A 233 -3.48 3.94 11.71
C VAL A 233 -2.76 4.22 10.40
N ILE A 234 -2.42 3.18 9.66
CA ILE A 234 -1.86 3.27 8.30
C ILE A 234 -2.71 2.42 7.37
N ILE A 235 -3.25 3.03 6.32
CA ILE A 235 -4.06 2.35 5.31
C ILE A 235 -3.30 2.37 3.98
N ALA A 236 -2.92 1.19 3.49
CA ALA A 236 -2.06 1.02 2.32
C ALA A 236 -2.69 0.06 1.30
N GLY A 237 -2.86 0.51 0.05
CA GLY A 237 -3.52 -0.33 -0.94
C GLY A 237 -4.13 0.40 -2.12
N ASP A 238 -4.78 -0.38 -2.98
CA ASP A 238 -5.61 0.11 -4.08
C ASP A 238 -6.98 0.52 -3.52
N LEU A 239 -7.20 1.84 -3.41
CA LEU A 239 -8.46 2.40 -2.93
C LEU A 239 -9.48 2.59 -4.06
N ASN A 240 -9.09 2.30 -5.31
CA ASN A 240 -9.90 2.51 -6.50
C ASN A 240 -10.49 3.94 -6.56
N ILE A 241 -9.72 4.94 -6.09
CA ILE A 241 -10.09 6.36 -6.08
C ILE A 241 -8.88 7.23 -6.40
N ALA A 242 -9.00 8.01 -7.46
CA ALA A 242 -8.13 9.17 -7.71
C ALA A 242 -8.73 10.40 -7.02
N ARG A 243 -8.01 10.97 -6.04
CA ARG A 243 -8.53 12.00 -5.12
C ARG A 243 -8.73 13.37 -5.75
N SER A 244 -7.88 13.75 -6.70
CA SER A 244 -7.84 15.09 -7.26
C SER A 244 -7.56 15.10 -8.77
N ARG A 245 -7.59 16.27 -9.41
CA ARG A 245 -7.24 16.43 -10.83
C ARG A 245 -5.80 16.02 -11.14
N LEU A 246 -4.89 16.15 -10.17
CA LEU A 246 -3.48 15.76 -10.29
C LEU A 246 -3.32 14.24 -10.43
N ASP A 247 -4.28 13.49 -9.91
CA ASP A 247 -4.25 12.02 -9.80
C ASP A 247 -4.79 11.31 -11.05
N GLY A 248 -4.97 12.01 -12.18
CA GLY A 248 -5.39 11.42 -13.45
C GLY A 248 -4.74 12.07 -14.67
N HIS A 249 -4.32 11.25 -15.64
CA HIS A 249 -3.71 11.64 -16.90
C HIS A 249 -4.29 10.85 -18.09
N PRO A 250 -4.60 11.48 -19.25
CA PRO A 250 -4.58 12.92 -19.49
C PRO A 250 -5.64 13.66 -18.66
N ASN A 251 -6.72 12.97 -18.28
CA ASN A 251 -7.84 13.54 -17.54
C ASN A 251 -8.18 12.66 -16.33
N LEU A 252 -8.71 13.30 -15.30
CA LEU A 252 -9.33 12.61 -14.17
C LEU A 252 -10.63 11.94 -14.62
N ARG A 253 -10.87 10.71 -14.19
CA ARG A 253 -12.14 10.02 -14.48
C ARG A 253 -13.32 10.70 -13.78
N THR A 254 -14.33 11.08 -14.56
CA THR A 254 -15.58 11.72 -14.08
C THR A 254 -16.83 11.00 -14.56
N PHE A 255 -16.72 10.03 -15.48
CA PHE A 255 -17.85 9.25 -15.99
C PHE A 255 -17.74 7.75 -15.64
N PRO A 256 -18.85 7.11 -15.20
CA PRO A 256 -20.13 7.72 -14.80
C PRO A 256 -19.98 8.71 -13.64
N GLN A 257 -20.98 9.59 -13.46
CA GLN A 257 -21.01 10.64 -12.43
C GLN A 257 -20.68 10.09 -11.02
N GLN A 258 -20.99 8.83 -10.78
CA GLN A 258 -20.71 8.14 -9.54
C GLN A 258 -19.22 8.11 -9.17
N HIS A 259 -18.28 8.21 -10.12
CA HIS A 259 -16.85 8.40 -9.79
C HIS A 259 -16.59 9.73 -9.06
N VAL A 260 -17.33 10.78 -9.41
CA VAL A 260 -17.26 12.08 -8.72
C VAL A 260 -17.85 11.95 -7.32
N VAL A 261 -19.02 11.31 -7.19
CA VAL A 261 -19.68 11.07 -5.89
C VAL A 261 -18.79 10.27 -4.94
N ASN A 262 -18.23 9.15 -5.40
CA ASN A 262 -17.36 8.30 -4.59
C ASN A 262 -16.09 9.05 -4.14
N ARG A 263 -15.52 9.89 -5.02
CA ARG A 263 -14.35 10.72 -4.70
C ARG A 263 -14.67 11.78 -3.65
N MET A 264 -15.78 12.50 -3.80
CA MET A 264 -16.22 13.50 -2.82
C MET A 264 -16.47 12.86 -1.46
N ASP A 265 -17.15 11.70 -1.45
CA ASP A 265 -17.41 10.95 -0.23
C ASP A 265 -16.11 10.54 0.48
N PHE A 266 -15.15 10.02 -0.28
CA PHE A 266 -13.85 9.60 0.23
C PHE A 266 -13.04 10.80 0.77
N ASN A 267 -12.91 11.89 0.00
CA ASN A 267 -12.19 13.07 0.45
C ASN A 267 -12.83 13.69 1.71
N LYS A 268 -14.16 13.79 1.75
CA LYS A 268 -14.88 14.27 2.92
C LYS A 268 -14.54 13.44 4.16
N LYS A 269 -14.68 12.12 4.09
CA LYS A 269 -14.47 11.22 5.24
C LYS A 269 -13.04 11.17 5.74
N PHE A 270 -12.05 11.18 4.83
CA PHE A 270 -10.68 10.89 5.21
C PHE A 270 -9.78 12.11 5.28
N PHE A 271 -10.13 13.26 4.68
CA PHE A 271 -9.19 14.38 4.54
C PHE A 271 -9.76 15.77 4.83
N GLU A 272 -11.06 15.98 4.66
CA GLU A 272 -11.63 17.35 4.66
C GLU A 272 -12.54 17.64 5.85
N ALA A 273 -13.28 16.66 6.37
CA ALA A 273 -14.24 16.89 7.44
C ALA A 273 -13.57 16.86 8.82
N ASP A 274 -13.98 17.79 9.69
CA ASP A 274 -13.55 17.85 11.10
C ASP A 274 -13.94 16.60 11.90
N ASP A 275 -15.04 15.94 11.52
CA ASP A 275 -15.47 14.65 12.10
C ASP A 275 -14.93 13.43 11.33
N GLY A 276 -14.09 13.66 10.31
CA GLY A 276 -13.41 12.64 9.53
C GLY A 276 -12.19 12.04 10.24
N LEU A 277 -11.31 11.39 9.46
CA LEU A 277 -10.06 10.81 9.95
C LEU A 277 -8.90 11.82 10.03
N GLU A 278 -9.03 12.99 9.38
CA GLU A 278 -7.92 13.94 9.17
C GLU A 278 -6.62 13.25 8.70
N ALA A 279 -6.77 12.26 7.81
CA ALA A 279 -5.67 11.43 7.36
C ALA A 279 -4.68 12.24 6.51
N ILE A 280 -3.43 11.79 6.53
CA ILE A 280 -2.35 12.32 5.72
C ILE A 280 -2.14 11.37 4.54
N ASP A 281 -2.27 11.90 3.33
CA ASP A 281 -1.85 11.19 2.11
C ASP A 281 -0.34 11.35 1.99
N THR A 282 0.41 10.29 2.27
CA THR A 282 1.85 10.38 2.51
C THR A 282 2.61 10.90 1.29
N TYR A 283 2.17 10.51 0.09
CA TYR A 283 2.78 11.00 -1.16
C TYR A 283 2.54 12.51 -1.35
N ARG A 284 1.32 12.99 -1.09
CA ARG A 284 0.99 14.42 -1.21
C ARG A 284 1.66 15.26 -0.13
N HIS A 285 1.82 14.70 1.07
CA HIS A 285 2.53 15.34 2.16
C HIS A 285 4.00 15.58 1.83
N ILE A 286 4.69 14.57 1.26
CA ILE A 286 6.12 14.67 0.90
C ILE A 286 6.34 15.47 -0.39
N HIS A 287 5.51 15.28 -1.41
CA HIS A 287 5.76 15.79 -2.76
C HIS A 287 4.83 16.94 -3.21
N GLY A 288 3.96 17.45 -2.33
CA GLY A 288 3.04 18.53 -2.65
C GLY A 288 2.19 18.22 -3.89
N ASP A 289 2.31 19.05 -4.94
CA ASP A 289 1.53 18.93 -6.18
C ASP A 289 2.18 18.07 -7.28
N GLU A 290 3.32 17.42 -7.00
CA GLU A 290 4.02 16.62 -8.02
C GLU A 290 3.17 15.44 -8.51
N LYS A 291 3.17 15.17 -9.81
CA LYS A 291 2.39 14.05 -10.36
C LYS A 291 3.09 12.73 -10.06
N GLY A 292 2.36 11.79 -9.50
CA GLY A 292 2.75 10.39 -9.36
C GLY A 292 1.54 9.52 -9.65
N TYR A 293 1.69 8.50 -10.49
CA TYR A 293 0.59 7.62 -10.88
C TYR A 293 0.93 6.18 -10.57
N THR A 294 -0.07 5.41 -10.15
CA THR A 294 0.10 4.04 -9.70
C THR A 294 -0.51 3.04 -10.67
N TYR A 295 -1.55 3.41 -11.42
CA TYR A 295 -2.19 2.59 -12.44
C TYR A 295 -1.80 3.00 -13.87
N TYR A 296 -1.40 2.01 -14.68
CA TYR A 296 -1.00 2.15 -16.07
C TYR A 296 -1.64 1.02 -16.92
N PRO A 297 -2.71 1.33 -17.69
CA PRO A 297 -3.45 0.33 -18.44
C PRO A 297 -2.54 -0.41 -19.43
N ARG A 298 -2.75 -1.72 -19.55
CA ARG A 298 -2.05 -2.56 -20.52
C ARG A 298 -2.45 -2.19 -21.96
N GLY A 299 -1.55 -2.48 -22.90
CA GLY A 299 -1.80 -2.24 -24.33
C GLY A 299 -1.74 -0.77 -24.76
N ARG A 300 -1.35 0.14 -23.87
CA ARG A 300 -1.08 1.55 -24.19
C ARG A 300 0.38 1.87 -23.95
N LYS A 301 0.89 2.93 -24.60
CA LYS A 301 2.22 3.48 -24.31
C LYS A 301 2.26 3.85 -22.82
N PHE A 302 3.28 3.39 -22.09
CA PHE A 302 3.45 3.72 -20.69
C PHE A 302 3.43 5.24 -20.48
N GLY A 303 2.71 5.71 -19.46
CA GLY A 303 2.54 7.15 -19.19
C GLY A 303 1.47 7.86 -20.03
N SER A 304 0.91 7.25 -21.08
CA SER A 304 -0.07 7.93 -21.95
C SER A 304 -1.48 8.05 -21.37
N SER A 305 -1.80 7.24 -20.38
CA SER A 305 -3.04 7.25 -19.61
C SER A 305 -2.74 6.65 -18.25
N CYS A 306 -3.02 7.34 -17.16
CA CYS A 306 -2.62 6.93 -15.83
C CYS A 306 -3.58 7.47 -14.77
N ASP A 307 -3.70 6.75 -13.66
CA ASP A 307 -4.40 7.22 -12.48
C ASP A 307 -3.56 6.94 -11.22
N ARG A 308 -3.69 7.76 -10.17
CA ARG A 308 -3.20 7.44 -8.82
C ARG A 308 -4.37 6.96 -7.99
N VAL A 309 -4.56 5.65 -7.95
CA VAL A 309 -5.66 4.98 -7.24
C VAL A 309 -5.18 4.14 -6.06
N ASP A 310 -3.88 3.90 -5.98
CA ASP A 310 -3.22 3.29 -4.84
C ASP A 310 -2.69 4.40 -3.93
N LEU A 311 -3.00 4.29 -2.64
CA LEU A 311 -2.64 5.25 -1.62
C LEU A 311 -2.01 4.56 -0.44
N ILE A 312 -1.07 5.25 0.19
CA ILE A 312 -0.71 5.04 1.59
C ILE A 312 -1.14 6.30 2.32
N MET A 313 -2.06 6.16 3.26
CA MET A 313 -2.50 7.25 4.12
C MET A 313 -2.35 6.86 5.58
N CYS A 314 -2.06 7.82 6.45
CA CYS A 314 -1.87 7.58 7.87
C CYS A 314 -2.67 8.54 8.74
N SER A 315 -2.95 8.15 9.98
CA SER A 315 -3.48 9.04 11.01
C SER A 315 -2.53 10.22 11.26
N LYS A 316 -3.09 11.34 11.70
CA LYS A 316 -2.33 12.56 12.04
C LYS A 316 -1.27 12.33 13.11
N SER A 317 -1.50 11.39 14.02
CA SER A 317 -0.54 10.97 15.06
C SER A 317 0.80 10.46 14.51
N LEU A 318 0.84 10.03 13.24
CA LEU A 318 2.04 9.51 12.58
C LEU A 318 2.74 10.55 11.68
N GLU A 319 2.24 11.79 11.61
CA GLU A 319 2.80 12.86 10.79
C GLU A 319 4.30 13.07 11.07
N GLY A 320 4.65 13.25 12.35
CA GLY A 320 6.03 13.52 12.76
C GLY A 320 6.98 12.34 12.55
N SER A 321 6.45 11.14 12.33
CA SER A 321 7.24 9.94 12.03
C SER A 321 7.39 9.69 10.54
N LEU A 322 6.58 10.31 9.67
CA LEU A 322 6.65 10.09 8.22
C LEU A 322 7.92 10.76 7.65
N THR A 323 8.87 9.94 7.17
CA THR A 323 10.17 10.43 6.68
C THR A 323 10.35 10.34 5.17
N ASP A 324 9.63 9.42 4.51
CA ASP A 324 9.71 9.27 3.06
C ASP A 324 8.42 8.66 2.50
N ALA A 325 8.10 8.97 1.25
CA ALA A 325 7.02 8.35 0.50
C ALA A 325 7.32 8.43 -0.99
N GLY A 326 6.82 7.49 -1.79
CA GLY A 326 7.10 7.52 -3.22
C GLY A 326 6.30 6.52 -4.04
N VAL A 327 6.37 6.70 -5.36
CA VAL A 327 5.75 5.82 -6.35
C VAL A 327 6.83 5.33 -7.31
N LEU A 328 6.92 4.02 -7.49
CA LEU A 328 7.93 3.38 -8.34
C LEU A 328 7.49 3.35 -9.82
N ALA A 329 7.28 4.54 -10.41
CA ALA A 329 6.68 4.73 -11.73
C ALA A 329 7.58 4.32 -12.91
N SER A 330 7.79 3.02 -13.12
CA SER A 330 8.48 2.49 -14.30
C SER A 330 7.88 1.18 -14.80
N GLU A 331 8.07 0.85 -16.07
CA GLU A 331 7.63 -0.44 -16.63
C GLU A 331 8.28 -1.63 -15.92
N LYS A 332 9.54 -1.48 -15.49
CA LYS A 332 10.27 -2.51 -14.73
C LYS A 332 9.60 -2.79 -13.39
N GLU A 333 9.22 -1.74 -12.66
CA GLU A 333 8.60 -1.86 -11.34
C GLU A 333 7.12 -2.26 -11.44
N ARG A 334 6.42 -1.85 -12.52
CA ARG A 334 5.08 -2.38 -12.85
C ARG A 334 5.09 -3.90 -13.03
N GLY A 335 6.19 -4.43 -13.56
CA GLY A 335 6.39 -5.85 -13.76
C GLY A 335 5.23 -6.48 -14.54
N PRO A 336 4.64 -7.58 -14.05
CA PRO A 336 3.53 -8.24 -14.72
C PRO A 336 2.18 -7.56 -14.50
N SER A 337 2.06 -6.57 -13.61
CA SER A 337 0.79 -5.92 -13.27
C SER A 337 0.43 -4.81 -14.27
N ASP A 338 -0.70 -4.15 -14.06
CA ASP A 338 -1.02 -2.81 -14.55
C ASP A 338 -0.76 -1.73 -13.50
N HIS A 339 -0.47 -2.09 -12.25
CA HIS A 339 -0.07 -1.15 -11.20
C HIS A 339 1.43 -1.18 -10.92
N VAL A 340 1.98 -0.04 -10.53
CA VAL A 340 3.33 0.07 -9.94
C VAL A 340 3.24 0.12 -8.41
N PRO A 341 4.27 -0.35 -7.70
CA PRO A 341 4.32 -0.21 -6.24
C PRO A 341 4.44 1.26 -5.80
N LEU A 342 3.91 1.53 -4.61
CA LEU A 342 4.17 2.74 -3.84
C LEU A 342 4.66 2.38 -2.43
N PHE A 343 5.30 3.33 -1.76
CA PHE A 343 5.86 3.11 -0.43
C PHE A 343 5.74 4.33 0.47
N ALA A 344 5.84 4.08 1.77
CA ALA A 344 6.05 5.08 2.81
C ALA A 344 7.01 4.52 3.87
N THR A 345 7.80 5.40 4.46
CA THR A 345 8.75 5.10 5.53
C THR A 345 8.42 5.91 6.76
N PHE A 346 8.39 5.26 7.92
CA PHE A 346 8.15 5.88 9.20
C PHE A 346 9.29 5.61 10.17
N ASP A 347 9.84 6.66 10.76
CA ASP A 347 10.79 6.57 11.87
C ASP A 347 9.98 6.58 13.17
N LEU A 348 9.77 5.38 13.70
CA LEU A 348 8.98 5.17 14.90
C LEU A 348 9.88 5.28 16.13
N GLU A 349 9.43 6.03 17.12
CA GLU A 349 10.03 6.05 18.46
C GLU A 349 9.33 4.96 19.29
N GLU A 350 10.09 4.07 19.92
CA GLU A 350 9.56 3.17 20.95
C GLU A 350 9.24 3.99 22.21
N HIS A 351 8.14 3.66 22.89
CA HIS A 351 7.92 4.20 24.23
C HIS A 351 8.94 3.55 25.17
N ARG A 352 10.04 4.25 25.48
CA ARG A 352 10.90 3.81 26.57
C ARG A 352 10.11 4.00 27.88
N PRO A 353 9.88 2.96 28.69
CA PRO A 353 9.30 3.16 30.01
C PRO A 353 10.18 4.15 30.77
N ALA A 354 9.56 5.11 31.46
CA ALA A 354 10.28 6.06 32.29
C ALA A 354 11.13 5.25 33.29
N GLU A 355 12.45 5.45 33.27
CA GLU A 355 13.30 4.96 34.35
C GLU A 355 12.77 5.64 35.62
N THR A 356 12.14 4.84 36.49
CA THR A 356 11.88 5.28 37.85
C THR A 356 13.24 5.44 38.50
N GLU A 357 13.74 6.67 38.55
CA GLU A 357 14.83 7.04 39.44
C GLU A 357 14.36 6.68 40.85
N ALA A 358 14.88 5.56 41.37
CA ALA A 358 14.83 5.28 42.78
C ALA A 358 15.78 6.30 43.43
N GLU A 359 15.20 7.35 44.03
CA GLU A 359 15.91 8.18 44.98
C GLU A 359 16.36 7.30 46.15
N GLU A 360 17.60 6.80 46.10
CA GLU A 360 18.32 6.37 47.29
C GLU A 360 18.58 7.61 48.14
N VAL A 361 17.68 7.85 49.09
CA VAL A 361 17.91 8.76 50.21
C VAL A 361 18.91 8.07 51.16
N GLN A 362 20.15 8.56 51.17
CA GLN A 362 21.09 8.35 52.27
C GLN A 362 20.93 9.42 53.35
#